data_AF-A0A1J8QID9-F1
#
_entry.id   AF-A0A1J8QID9-F1
#
_cell.length_a   1.000
_cell.length_b   1.000
_cell.length_c   1.000
_cell.angle_alpha   90.00
_cell.angle_beta   90.00
_cell.angle_gamma   90.00
#
_symmetry.space_group_name_H-M   'P 1'
#
loop_
_entity.id
_entity.type
_entity.pdbx_description
1 polymer ?
#
loop_
_entity_poly.entity_id
_entity_poly.type
_entity_poly.pdbx_seq_one_letter_code
_entity_poly.pdbx_strand_id
1 'polypeptide(L)'
;MATRLCLSRLSSAGLRALVHLRLASTVSGTQYPFPQHPRPTPHQIFHLSYGASQADIKSRYYELVREHHPDSAHAQHIPPSERHSRFQAITAAYETLTGKSGLQFGSGPRGSPSDVYMYEELMRRRRAHHRSAGMDFDHEHPFGFASGTPGRNWTAKPDERWKDWSIIFVGTVCFIIGIAPIFLSHSTDKRHMSAVENLAQARSEAQEYGMERRREIRRRVREYQLEEEERDAHRRCSCDYKPERK
;
A
#
# COMPACT_ATOMS: atom_id res chain seq x y z
N MET A 1 33.85 60.12 -44.83
CA MET A 1 33.48 59.65 -43.48
C MET A 1 32.43 58.55 -43.65
N ALA A 2 32.84 57.28 -43.57
CA ALA A 2 32.59 56.40 -42.40
C ALA A 2 31.08 56.06 -42.24
N THR A 3 30.54 54.95 -42.77
CA THR A 3 30.58 53.51 -42.38
C THR A 3 29.32 53.03 -41.62
N ARG A 4 28.76 51.91 -42.12
CA ARG A 4 27.89 50.87 -41.48
C ARG A 4 26.41 51.29 -41.26
N LEU A 5 25.39 50.48 -41.55
CA LEU A 5 25.04 49.11 -41.08
C LEU A 5 24.18 48.40 -42.15
N CYS A 6 24.43 47.16 -42.59
CA CYS A 6 24.35 45.84 -41.91
C CYS A 6 22.91 45.25 -41.82
N LEU A 7 22.63 44.31 -42.74
CA LEU A 7 21.74 43.13 -42.73
C LEU A 7 20.30 43.25 -42.18
N SER A 8 19.28 42.78 -42.89
CA SER A 8 19.03 41.32 -43.00
C SER A 8 17.95 40.99 -44.03
N ARG A 9 18.27 40.07 -44.94
CA ARG A 9 17.32 39.30 -45.75
C ARG A 9 17.02 38.00 -45.01
N LEU A 10 15.76 37.65 -44.81
CA LEU A 10 15.34 36.28 -44.54
C LEU A 10 14.72 35.70 -45.82
N SER A 11 15.37 34.66 -46.33
CA SER A 11 14.96 33.87 -47.49
C SER A 11 14.12 32.69 -47.03
N SER A 12 12.94 32.56 -47.66
CA SER A 12 12.35 31.33 -48.20
C SER A 12 13.09 30.01 -47.90
N ALA A 13 12.36 29.02 -47.34
CA ALA A 13 12.28 27.67 -47.92
C ALA A 13 11.07 26.92 -47.37
N GLY A 14 10.22 26.47 -48.29
CA GLY A 14 8.97 25.77 -48.04
C GLY A 14 9.11 24.33 -47.54
N LEU A 15 8.07 23.92 -46.82
CA LEU A 15 7.81 22.61 -46.24
C LEU A 15 7.77 21.50 -47.29
N ARG A 16 8.73 20.58 -47.23
CA ARG A 16 8.61 19.23 -47.82
C ARG A 16 8.01 18.29 -46.77
N ALA A 17 6.70 18.11 -46.82
CA ALA A 17 6.01 17.07 -46.07
C ALA A 17 6.25 15.71 -46.75
N LEU A 18 7.31 15.01 -46.34
CA LEU A 18 7.47 13.59 -46.63
C LEU A 18 6.51 12.81 -45.71
N VAL A 19 5.40 12.36 -46.29
CA VAL A 19 4.48 11.41 -45.66
C VAL A 19 5.21 10.07 -45.54
N HIS A 20 5.88 9.85 -44.42
CA HIS A 20 6.30 8.52 -44.01
C HIS A 20 5.04 7.74 -43.61
N LEU A 21 4.45 7.06 -44.59
CA LEU A 21 3.57 5.92 -44.33
C LEU A 21 4.42 4.85 -43.64
N ARG A 22 4.53 4.92 -42.32
CA ARG A 22 4.92 3.77 -41.52
C ARG A 22 3.81 2.74 -41.69
N LEU A 23 4.04 1.74 -42.53
CA LEU A 23 3.41 0.45 -42.37
C LEU A 23 3.85 -0.09 -40.99
N ALA A 24 3.13 0.30 -39.95
CA ALA A 24 3.19 -0.35 -38.66
C ALA A 24 2.53 -1.71 -38.85
N SER A 25 3.35 -2.74 -39.05
CA SER A 25 2.93 -4.12 -38.90
C SER A 25 2.44 -4.29 -37.46
N THR A 26 1.13 -4.17 -37.23
CA THR A 26 0.49 -4.59 -35.97
C THR A 26 0.50 -6.11 -35.97
N VAL A 27 1.65 -6.70 -35.67
CA VAL A 27 1.67 -8.08 -35.17
C VAL A 27 1.00 -8.00 -33.81
N SER A 28 -0.31 -8.28 -33.78
CA SER A 28 -1.08 -8.57 -32.58
C SER A 28 -0.66 -9.93 -32.02
N GLY A 29 0.63 -10.10 -31.76
CA GLY A 29 1.21 -11.26 -31.11
C GLY A 29 1.83 -10.76 -29.80
N THR A 30 1.59 -11.50 -28.72
CA THR A 30 2.22 -11.21 -27.43
C THR A 30 3.72 -11.08 -27.65
N GLN A 31 4.28 -9.88 -27.44
CA GLN A 31 5.66 -9.58 -27.79
C GLN A 31 6.65 -10.47 -27.02
N TYR A 32 6.19 -11.03 -25.89
CA TYR A 32 6.91 -11.95 -25.02
C TYR A 32 5.98 -13.09 -24.55
N PRO A 33 5.85 -14.19 -25.31
CA PRO A 33 4.99 -15.31 -24.92
C PRO A 33 5.51 -15.99 -23.65
N PHE A 34 4.61 -16.39 -22.76
CA PHE A 34 4.99 -17.14 -21.56
C PHE A 34 5.56 -18.53 -21.91
N PRO A 35 6.68 -18.97 -21.31
CA PRO A 35 7.30 -20.25 -21.61
C PRO A 35 6.38 -21.44 -21.25
N GLN A 36 6.30 -22.44 -22.14
CA GLN A 36 5.36 -23.57 -22.02
C GLN A 36 5.89 -24.73 -21.16
N HIS A 37 7.18 -24.74 -20.81
CA HIS A 37 7.75 -25.80 -20.00
C HIS A 37 7.47 -25.61 -18.49
N PRO A 38 7.36 -26.70 -17.72
CA PRO A 38 6.87 -26.67 -16.33
C PRO A 38 7.75 -25.90 -15.34
N ARG A 39 9.03 -25.66 -15.66
CA ARG A 39 9.98 -24.99 -14.78
C ARG A 39 10.84 -23.96 -15.50
N PRO A 40 10.28 -22.81 -15.87
CA PRO A 40 11.06 -21.77 -16.53
C PRO A 40 11.99 -21.04 -15.58
N THR A 41 13.18 -20.72 -16.06
CA THR A 41 14.11 -19.90 -15.28
C THR A 41 13.65 -18.44 -15.26
N PRO A 42 13.99 -17.65 -14.22
CA PRO A 42 13.61 -16.24 -14.15
C PRO A 42 14.04 -15.42 -15.38
N HIS A 43 15.26 -15.66 -15.88
CA HIS A 43 15.77 -14.99 -17.08
C HIS A 43 14.99 -15.37 -18.35
N GLN A 44 14.53 -16.62 -18.47
CA GLN A 44 13.68 -17.08 -19.57
C GLN A 44 12.29 -16.44 -19.53
N ILE A 45 11.67 -16.33 -18.35
CA ILE A 45 10.37 -15.65 -18.20
C ILE A 45 10.48 -14.19 -18.67
N PHE A 46 11.57 -13.52 -18.31
CA PHE A 46 11.79 -12.11 -18.64
C PHE A 46 12.33 -11.90 -20.06
N HIS A 47 12.73 -12.97 -20.77
CA HIS A 47 13.37 -12.86 -22.07
C HIS A 47 14.59 -11.91 -22.03
N LEU A 48 15.36 -11.98 -20.95
CA LEU A 48 16.54 -11.16 -20.70
C LEU A 48 17.79 -12.04 -20.59
N SER A 49 18.95 -11.50 -20.95
CA SER A 49 20.23 -12.18 -20.74
C SER A 49 20.60 -12.23 -19.25
N TYR A 50 21.52 -13.13 -18.88
CA TYR A 50 22.01 -13.29 -17.50
C TYR A 50 22.74 -12.05 -16.94
N GLY A 51 23.07 -11.07 -17.79
CA GLY A 51 23.73 -9.81 -17.40
C GLY A 51 22.85 -8.56 -17.52
N ALA A 52 21.53 -8.71 -17.65
CA ALA A 52 20.61 -7.58 -17.77
C ALA A 52 20.65 -6.67 -16.53
N SER A 53 20.54 -5.35 -16.75
CA SER A 53 20.56 -4.40 -15.64
C SER A 53 19.26 -4.46 -14.82
N GLN A 54 19.29 -3.98 -13.57
CA GLN A 54 18.09 -3.90 -12.74
C GLN A 54 17.01 -2.98 -13.34
N ALA A 55 17.42 -1.98 -14.13
CA ALA A 55 16.49 -1.12 -14.86
C ALA A 55 15.74 -1.91 -15.96
N ASP A 56 16.44 -2.79 -16.67
CA ASP A 56 15.87 -3.64 -17.73
C ASP A 56 14.93 -4.71 -17.15
N ILE A 57 15.30 -5.28 -16.00
CA ILE A 57 14.44 -6.23 -15.27
C ILE A 57 13.14 -5.53 -14.86
N LYS A 58 13.24 -4.31 -14.34
CA LYS A 58 12.07 -3.52 -13.91
C LYS A 58 11.19 -3.10 -15.09
N SER A 59 11.76 -2.64 -16.20
CA SER A 59 10.98 -2.27 -17.39
C SER A 59 10.22 -3.48 -17.94
N ARG A 60 10.90 -4.62 -18.09
CA ARG A 60 10.29 -5.86 -18.56
C ARG A 60 9.22 -6.39 -17.60
N TYR A 61 9.43 -6.25 -16.28
CA TYR A 61 8.41 -6.59 -15.28
C TYR A 61 7.10 -5.85 -15.54
N TYR A 62 7.14 -4.53 -15.77
CA TYR A 62 5.92 -3.76 -16.03
C TYR A 62 5.22 -4.16 -17.32
N GLU A 63 5.97 -4.48 -18.38
CA GLU A 63 5.41 -4.95 -19.65
C GLU A 63 4.69 -6.30 -19.47
N LEU A 64 5.37 -7.27 -18.85
CA LEU A 64 4.81 -8.60 -18.60
C LEU A 64 3.60 -8.55 -17.65
N VAL A 65 3.65 -7.73 -16.60
CA VAL A 65 2.51 -7.55 -15.70
C VAL A 65 1.34 -6.93 -16.45
N ARG A 66 1.56 -5.94 -17.31
CA ARG A 66 0.48 -5.32 -18.09
C ARG A 66 -0.22 -6.32 -19.01
N GLU A 67 0.52 -7.28 -19.55
CA GLU A 67 0.01 -8.30 -20.47
C GLU A 67 -0.58 -9.54 -19.77
N HIS A 68 0.00 -9.96 -18.64
CA HIS A 68 -0.39 -11.17 -17.90
C HIS A 68 -1.14 -10.89 -16.59
N HIS A 69 -1.53 -9.64 -16.31
CA HIS A 69 -2.38 -9.35 -15.14
C HIS A 69 -3.68 -10.17 -15.24
N PRO A 70 -4.18 -10.78 -14.14
CA PRO A 70 -5.42 -11.54 -14.18
C PRO A 70 -6.61 -10.74 -14.73
N ASP A 71 -6.61 -9.42 -14.55
CA ASP A 71 -7.67 -8.51 -15.03
C ASP A 71 -7.42 -7.93 -16.43
N SER A 72 -6.28 -8.23 -17.07
CA SER A 72 -5.96 -7.70 -18.40
C SER A 72 -6.81 -8.38 -19.48
N ALA A 73 -7.16 -7.63 -20.54
CA ALA A 73 -7.93 -8.16 -21.67
C ALA A 73 -7.23 -9.36 -22.35
N HIS A 74 -5.89 -9.35 -22.41
CA HIS A 74 -5.10 -10.43 -23.01
C HIS A 74 -5.15 -11.73 -22.19
N ALA A 75 -5.27 -11.63 -20.87
CA ALA A 75 -5.32 -12.79 -20.00
C ALA A 75 -6.74 -13.39 -19.89
N GLN A 76 -7.80 -12.64 -20.20
CA GLN A 76 -9.20 -13.10 -20.04
C GLN A 76 -9.53 -14.36 -20.86
N HIS A 77 -8.87 -14.58 -21.99
CA HIS A 77 -9.05 -15.77 -22.84
C HIS A 77 -8.42 -17.05 -22.26
N ILE A 78 -7.61 -16.92 -21.21
CA ILE A 78 -6.88 -18.02 -20.55
C ILE A 78 -7.65 -18.44 -19.28
N PRO A 79 -7.70 -19.74 -18.94
CA PRO A 79 -8.35 -20.20 -17.72
C PRO A 79 -7.82 -19.47 -16.47
N PRO A 80 -8.68 -19.15 -15.47
CA PRO A 80 -8.30 -18.36 -14.30
C PRO A 80 -7.10 -18.92 -13.51
N SER A 81 -7.02 -20.25 -13.39
CA SER A 81 -5.91 -20.94 -12.71
C SER A 81 -4.57 -20.67 -13.37
N GLU A 82 -4.53 -20.72 -14.70
CA GLU A 82 -3.32 -20.52 -15.49
C GLU A 82 -2.89 -19.05 -15.51
N ARG A 83 -3.84 -18.11 -15.59
CA ARG A 83 -3.52 -16.67 -15.44
C ARG A 83 -2.83 -16.38 -14.12
N HIS A 84 -3.38 -16.90 -13.03
CA HIS A 84 -2.84 -16.67 -11.69
C HIS A 84 -1.47 -17.34 -11.54
N SER A 85 -1.30 -18.56 -12.07
CA SER A 85 -0.01 -19.25 -12.09
C SER A 85 1.07 -18.48 -12.86
N ARG A 86 0.74 -17.96 -14.05
CA ARG A 86 1.65 -17.13 -14.85
C ARG A 86 2.05 -15.85 -14.11
N PHE A 87 1.07 -15.16 -13.51
CA PHE A 87 1.33 -13.96 -12.73
C PHE A 87 2.22 -14.23 -11.51
N GLN A 88 1.95 -15.31 -10.77
CA GLN A 88 2.80 -15.75 -9.65
C GLN A 88 4.23 -16.06 -10.11
N ALA A 89 4.40 -16.75 -11.23
CA ALA A 89 5.72 -17.07 -11.78
C ALA A 89 6.52 -15.81 -12.18
N ILE A 90 5.86 -14.81 -12.77
CA ILE A 90 6.47 -13.51 -13.11
C ILE A 90 6.93 -12.78 -11.84
N THR A 91 6.08 -12.72 -10.81
CA THR A 91 6.42 -12.09 -9.53
C THR A 91 7.58 -12.80 -8.84
N ALA A 92 7.55 -14.13 -8.76
CA ALA A 92 8.63 -14.92 -8.18
C ALA A 92 9.95 -14.71 -8.93
N ALA A 93 9.92 -14.69 -10.26
CA ALA A 93 11.09 -14.42 -11.08
C ALA A 93 11.65 -13.02 -10.83
N TYR A 94 10.81 -11.98 -10.74
CA TYR A 94 11.25 -10.62 -10.40
C TYR A 94 11.95 -10.57 -9.04
N GLU A 95 11.41 -11.23 -8.03
CA GLU A 95 11.99 -11.27 -6.69
C GLU A 95 13.37 -11.95 -6.67
N THR A 96 13.53 -13.04 -7.41
CA THR A 96 14.83 -13.73 -7.53
C THR A 96 15.88 -12.86 -8.23
N LEU A 97 15.52 -12.18 -9.32
CA LEU A 97 16.46 -11.36 -10.11
C LEU A 97 16.84 -10.04 -9.43
N THR A 98 15.95 -9.52 -8.59
CA THR A 98 16.21 -8.30 -7.79
C THR A 98 16.92 -8.61 -6.47
N GLY A 99 17.18 -9.89 -6.16
CA GLY A 99 17.78 -10.31 -4.90
C GLY A 99 16.90 -10.04 -3.68
N LYS A 100 15.59 -9.85 -3.90
CA LYS A 100 14.57 -9.73 -2.84
C LYS A 100 14.06 -11.10 -2.35
N SER A 101 14.53 -12.19 -2.96
CA SER A 101 14.27 -13.57 -2.56
C SER A 101 14.95 -13.90 -1.23
N GLY A 102 14.33 -13.44 -0.15
CA GLY A 102 14.69 -13.76 1.23
C GLY A 102 13.69 -13.24 2.28
N LEU A 103 12.61 -12.58 1.87
CA LEU A 103 11.73 -11.84 2.78
C LEU A 103 10.24 -12.19 2.71
N GLN A 104 9.82 -13.07 1.79
CA GLN A 104 8.42 -13.47 1.65
C GLN A 104 8.16 -14.89 2.16
N PHE A 105 8.77 -15.25 3.30
CA PHE A 105 8.25 -16.19 4.29
C PHE A 105 9.01 -15.97 5.62
N GLY A 106 8.89 -14.76 6.19
CA GLY A 106 9.21 -14.54 7.61
C GLY A 106 10.66 -14.25 8.05
N SER A 107 11.55 -13.66 7.24
CA SER A 107 12.90 -13.30 7.70
C SER A 107 13.44 -12.00 7.10
N GLY A 108 13.88 -11.04 7.94
CA GLY A 108 14.47 -9.73 7.60
C GLY A 108 15.77 -9.74 6.74
N PRO A 109 16.48 -8.61 6.56
CA PRO A 109 16.05 -7.31 6.04
C PRO A 109 16.99 -6.83 4.89
N ARG A 110 16.46 -6.59 3.69
CA ARG A 110 17.06 -5.70 2.67
C ARG A 110 15.94 -4.98 1.92
N GLY A 111 15.39 -3.94 2.54
CA GLY A 111 14.33 -3.13 1.95
C GLY A 111 14.21 -1.79 2.67
N SER A 112 14.24 -0.71 1.88
CA SER A 112 13.80 0.68 2.13
C SER A 112 13.75 1.21 3.58
N PRO A 113 14.28 2.41 3.89
CA PRO A 113 14.21 3.02 5.24
C PRO A 113 12.80 3.09 5.85
N SER A 114 11.75 3.18 5.02
CA SER A 114 10.35 3.17 5.46
C SER A 114 9.84 1.79 5.90
N ASP A 115 10.44 0.72 5.39
CA ASP A 115 10.02 -0.68 5.62
C ASP A 115 10.68 -1.24 6.90
N VAL A 116 11.88 -0.77 7.22
CA VAL A 116 12.57 -1.03 8.49
C VAL A 116 11.73 -0.55 9.68
N TYR A 117 11.16 0.66 9.59
CA TYR A 117 10.33 1.23 10.64
C TYR A 117 9.03 0.45 10.86
N MET A 118 8.39 -0.03 9.77
CA MET A 118 7.16 -0.82 9.86
C MET A 118 7.45 -2.24 10.38
N TYR A 119 8.56 -2.86 9.98
CA TYR A 119 9.00 -4.13 10.54
C TYR A 119 9.32 -4.03 12.03
N GLU A 120 10.01 -2.97 12.45
CA GLU A 120 10.28 -2.70 13.87
C GLU A 120 8.99 -2.45 14.67
N GLU A 121 8.03 -1.71 14.09
CA GLU A 121 6.73 -1.48 14.71
C GLU A 121 5.93 -2.78 14.87
N LEU A 122 5.88 -3.61 13.82
CA LEU A 122 5.23 -4.92 13.84
C LEU A 122 5.86 -5.86 14.86
N MET A 123 7.19 -5.87 14.98
CA MET A 123 7.91 -6.65 15.99
C MET A 123 7.66 -6.13 17.41
N ARG A 124 7.53 -4.81 17.59
CA ARG A 124 7.17 -4.19 18.88
C ARG A 124 5.76 -4.60 19.31
N ARG A 125 4.79 -4.52 18.40
CA ARG A 125 3.40 -4.96 18.63
C ARG A 125 3.31 -6.46 18.91
N ARG A 126 4.05 -7.29 18.16
CA ARG A 126 4.09 -8.75 18.39
C ARG A 126 4.67 -9.11 19.77
N ARG A 127 5.73 -8.43 20.22
CA ARG A 127 6.28 -8.63 21.57
C ARG A 127 5.33 -8.16 22.68
N ALA A 128 4.61 -7.06 22.46
CA ALA A 128 3.57 -6.60 23.39
C ALA A 128 2.42 -7.62 23.49
N HIS A 129 1.96 -8.14 22.34
CA HIS A 129 0.93 -9.18 22.29
C HIS A 129 1.38 -10.50 22.91
N HIS A 130 2.63 -10.94 22.75
CA HIS A 130 3.14 -12.14 23.43
C HIS A 130 3.29 -11.95 24.93
N ARG A 131 3.56 -10.72 25.42
CA ARG A 131 3.58 -10.43 26.86
C ARG A 131 2.18 -10.36 27.46
N SER A 132 1.19 -9.82 26.73
CA SER A 132 -0.20 -9.79 27.19
C SER A 132 -0.90 -11.14 27.07
N ALA A 133 -0.62 -11.91 26.01
CA ALA A 133 -1.15 -13.27 25.82
C ALA A 133 -0.55 -14.31 26.78
N GLY A 134 0.51 -13.94 27.52
CA GLY A 134 1.11 -14.77 28.57
C GLY A 134 0.51 -14.58 29.96
N MET A 135 -0.48 -13.69 30.14
CA MET A 135 -1.16 -13.48 31.44
C MET A 135 -2.63 -13.91 31.48
N ASP A 136 -3.22 -14.36 30.36
CA ASP A 136 -4.66 -14.69 30.27
C ASP A 136 -4.95 -16.20 30.09
N PHE A 137 -4.03 -17.08 30.47
CA PHE A 137 -4.24 -18.53 30.33
C PHE A 137 -3.91 -19.33 31.61
N ASP A 138 -4.40 -18.85 32.76
CA ASP A 138 -4.45 -19.61 34.02
C ASP A 138 -5.92 -19.87 34.44
N HIS A 139 -6.73 -20.43 33.54
CA HIS A 139 -7.97 -21.14 33.90
C HIS A 139 -7.99 -22.53 33.24
N GLU A 140 -7.66 -23.52 34.06
CA GLU A 140 -8.06 -24.92 34.02
C GLU A 140 -8.11 -25.64 32.65
N HIS A 141 -6.98 -26.24 32.24
CA HIS A 141 -7.03 -27.49 31.48
C HIS A 141 -5.91 -28.44 31.92
N PRO A 142 -6.23 -29.60 32.53
CA PRO A 142 -5.26 -30.63 32.84
C PRO A 142 -4.98 -31.46 31.58
N PHE A 143 -3.73 -31.88 31.41
CA PHE A 143 -3.18 -32.75 30.35
C PHE A 143 -2.68 -32.04 29.07
N GLY A 144 -1.35 -31.92 28.95
CA GLY A 144 -0.68 -31.53 27.71
C GLY A 144 0.83 -31.32 27.85
N PHE A 145 1.60 -32.40 27.71
CA PHE A 145 3.05 -32.50 27.79
C PHE A 145 3.76 -31.80 26.61
N ALA A 146 4.73 -30.91 26.85
CA ALA A 146 5.82 -30.62 25.90
C ALA A 146 7.06 -30.02 26.61
N SER A 147 8.01 -30.92 26.82
CA SER A 147 9.38 -30.75 27.31
C SER A 147 10.31 -30.00 26.34
N GLY A 148 11.23 -29.20 26.90
CA GLY A 148 12.66 -29.28 26.57
C GLY A 148 13.30 -28.17 25.72
N THR A 149 14.10 -27.32 26.35
CA THR A 149 15.49 -27.05 25.90
C THR A 149 16.42 -26.95 27.13
N PRO A 150 17.55 -27.68 27.17
CA PRO A 150 18.44 -27.78 28.33
C PRO A 150 19.44 -26.61 28.40
N GLY A 151 19.87 -26.33 29.62
CA GLY A 151 20.67 -25.18 30.01
C GLY A 151 22.04 -25.08 29.32
N ARG A 152 22.30 -23.87 28.81
CA ARG A 152 23.64 -23.39 28.47
C ARG A 152 24.22 -22.76 29.74
N ASN A 153 24.87 -23.59 30.55
CA ASN A 153 25.59 -23.24 31.76
C ASN A 153 26.85 -22.42 31.40
N TRP A 154 26.75 -21.10 31.53
CA TRP A 154 27.86 -20.15 31.46
C TRP A 154 28.77 -20.32 32.69
N THR A 155 29.98 -20.86 32.54
CA THR A 155 30.99 -20.87 33.59
C THR A 155 31.92 -19.67 33.39
N ALA A 156 31.57 -18.53 33.98
CA ALA A 156 32.44 -17.35 33.99
C ALA A 156 33.69 -17.64 34.83
N LYS A 157 34.88 -17.44 34.25
CA LYS A 157 36.13 -17.46 35.02
C LYS A 157 36.17 -16.23 35.93
N PRO A 158 36.64 -16.35 37.20
CA PRO A 158 36.54 -15.28 38.20
C PRO A 158 37.24 -13.97 37.78
N ASP A 159 38.22 -14.05 36.88
CA ASP A 159 39.00 -12.97 36.28
C ASP A 159 38.24 -12.16 35.20
N GLU A 160 37.03 -12.55 34.81
CA GLU A 160 36.19 -11.79 33.87
C GLU A 160 35.19 -10.84 34.56
N ARG A 161 34.91 -11.03 35.85
CA ARG A 161 33.85 -10.26 36.55
C ARG A 161 34.08 -8.75 36.54
N TRP A 162 35.34 -8.31 36.64
CA TRP A 162 35.70 -6.89 36.58
C TRP A 162 35.60 -6.33 35.15
N LYS A 163 35.80 -7.16 34.12
CA LYS A 163 35.60 -6.80 32.72
C LYS A 163 34.11 -6.72 32.39
N ASP A 164 33.31 -7.63 32.92
CA ASP A 164 31.85 -7.59 32.77
C ASP A 164 31.27 -6.33 33.42
N TRP A 165 31.76 -5.99 34.63
CA TRP A 165 31.36 -4.75 35.29
C TRP A 165 31.78 -3.51 34.49
N SER A 166 33.00 -3.46 33.95
CA SER A 166 33.42 -2.30 33.15
C SER A 166 32.61 -2.16 31.86
N ILE A 167 32.26 -3.26 31.19
CA ILE A 167 31.38 -3.25 30.01
C ILE A 167 29.98 -2.72 30.37
N ILE A 168 29.40 -3.17 31.48
CA ILE A 168 28.08 -2.71 31.94
C ILE A 168 28.12 -1.22 32.28
N PHE A 169 29.15 -0.74 32.99
CA PHE A 169 29.26 0.67 33.36
C PHE A 169 29.45 1.58 32.14
N VAL A 170 30.36 1.22 31.24
CA VAL A 170 30.59 2.00 30.01
C VAL A 170 29.33 2.02 29.14
N GLY A 171 28.66 0.88 28.98
CA GLY A 171 27.40 0.79 28.24
C GLY A 171 26.29 1.66 28.85
N THR A 172 26.15 1.64 30.17
CA THR A 172 25.12 2.41 30.88
C THR A 172 25.38 3.92 30.79
N VAL A 173 26.63 4.35 30.97
CA VAL A 173 27.01 5.77 30.85
C VAL A 173 26.80 6.28 29.42
N CYS A 174 27.20 5.50 28.42
CA CYS A 174 27.01 5.86 27.01
C CYS A 174 25.52 5.95 26.64
N PHE A 175 24.69 5.03 27.17
CA PHE A 175 23.24 5.06 27.02
C PHE A 175 22.60 6.30 27.64
N ILE A 176 22.98 6.66 28.88
CA ILE A 176 22.46 7.85 29.57
C ILE A 176 22.83 9.13 28.81
N ILE A 177 24.10 9.27 28.38
CA ILE A 177 24.56 10.46 27.64
C ILE A 177 23.86 10.57 26.28
N GLY A 178 23.65 9.46 25.57
CA GLY A 178 22.96 9.45 24.28
C GLY A 178 21.47 9.75 24.37
N ILE A 179 20.82 9.42 25.49
CA ILE A 179 19.37 9.55 25.67
C ILE A 179 18.97 10.83 26.42
N ALA A 180 19.87 11.42 27.20
CA ALA A 180 19.63 12.68 27.90
C ALA A 180 19.06 13.81 27.01
N PRO A 181 19.53 14.03 25.76
CA PRO A 181 19.01 15.10 24.90
C PRO A 181 17.53 14.91 24.52
N ILE A 182 17.05 13.66 24.47
CA ILE A 182 15.68 13.30 24.11
C ILE A 182 14.71 13.69 25.22
N PHE A 183 15.12 13.52 26.48
CA PHE A 183 14.28 13.87 27.64
C PHE A 183 14.31 15.36 27.99
N LEU A 184 15.42 16.05 27.70
CA LEU A 184 15.53 17.51 27.89
C LEU A 184 14.81 18.31 26.80
N SER A 185 14.49 17.71 25.64
CA SER A 185 13.79 18.36 24.51
C SER A 185 12.26 18.10 24.52
N HIS A 186 11.64 17.99 25.69
CA HIS A 186 10.20 17.74 25.85
C HIS A 186 9.37 19.02 25.58
N SER A 187 9.37 19.48 24.34
CA SER A 187 8.52 20.58 23.83
C SER A 187 7.60 20.10 22.69
N THR A 188 7.44 18.78 22.53
CA THR A 188 6.62 18.16 21.48
C THR A 188 5.11 18.18 21.76
N ASP A 189 4.69 18.41 23.01
CA ASP A 189 3.26 18.34 23.38
C ASP A 189 2.39 19.44 22.79
N LYS A 190 2.95 20.61 22.49
CA LYS A 190 2.18 21.76 22.00
C LYS A 190 1.51 21.49 20.64
N ARG A 191 2.12 20.64 19.81
CA ARG A 191 1.57 20.26 18.50
C ARG A 191 0.48 19.19 18.60
N HIS A 192 0.57 18.32 19.61
CA HIS A 192 -0.43 17.29 19.83
C HIS A 192 -1.69 17.87 20.46
N MET A 193 -1.55 18.83 21.37
CA MET A 193 -2.69 19.52 21.98
C MET A 193 -3.50 20.32 20.97
N SER A 194 -2.86 21.12 20.10
CA SER A 194 -3.60 21.86 19.06
C SER A 194 -4.27 20.94 18.03
N ALA A 195 -3.65 19.80 17.71
CA ALA A 195 -4.27 18.79 16.84
C ALA A 195 -5.49 18.13 17.50
N VAL A 196 -5.43 17.86 18.81
CA VAL A 196 -6.56 17.31 19.58
C VAL A 196 -7.70 18.32 19.66
N GLU A 197 -7.39 19.60 19.92
CA GLU A 197 -8.38 20.68 19.96
C GLU A 197 -9.07 20.86 18.60
N ASN A 198 -8.31 20.94 17.51
CA ASN A 198 -8.87 21.03 16.16
C ASN A 198 -9.77 19.83 15.81
N LEU A 199 -9.39 18.62 16.24
CA LEU A 199 -10.17 17.42 15.99
C LEU A 199 -11.44 17.38 16.85
N ALA A 200 -11.36 17.83 18.10
CA ALA A 200 -12.53 17.98 18.97
C ALA A 200 -13.52 18.99 18.39
N GLN A 201 -13.02 20.15 17.93
CA GLN A 201 -13.82 21.19 17.28
C GLN A 201 -14.47 20.68 15.98
N ALA A 202 -13.72 19.99 15.11
CA ALA A 202 -14.27 19.43 13.88
C ALA A 202 -15.37 18.39 14.15
N ARG A 203 -15.27 17.63 15.26
CA ARG A 203 -16.30 16.65 15.66
C ARG A 203 -17.57 17.34 16.16
N SER A 204 -17.47 18.40 16.95
CA SER A 204 -18.66 19.14 17.41
C SER A 204 -19.39 19.82 16.24
N GLU A 205 -18.66 20.50 15.35
CA GLU A 205 -19.23 21.15 14.17
C GLU A 205 -19.93 20.14 13.24
N ALA A 206 -19.30 18.97 13.01
CA ALA A 206 -19.90 17.91 12.21
C ALA A 206 -21.20 17.34 12.82
N GLN A 207 -21.28 17.26 14.16
CA GLN A 207 -22.49 16.82 14.84
C GLN A 207 -23.61 17.85 14.70
N GLU A 208 -23.32 19.14 14.87
CA GLU A 208 -24.29 20.22 14.71
C GLU A 208 -24.86 20.27 13.28
N TYR A 209 -23.98 20.30 12.28
CA TYR A 209 -24.38 20.30 10.87
C TYR A 209 -25.15 19.01 10.50
N GLY A 210 -24.75 17.88 11.07
CA GLY A 210 -25.44 16.61 10.91
C GLY A 210 -26.85 16.60 11.52
N MET A 211 -27.07 17.32 12.62
CA MET A 211 -28.40 17.47 13.23
C MET A 211 -29.29 18.42 12.42
N GLU A 212 -28.75 19.53 11.93
CA GLU A 212 -29.46 20.47 11.07
C GLU A 212 -29.94 19.82 9.77
N ARG A 213 -29.05 19.08 9.10
CA ARG A 213 -29.40 18.34 7.89
C ARG A 213 -30.51 17.32 8.14
N ARG A 214 -30.47 16.62 9.28
CA ARG A 214 -31.53 15.68 9.67
C ARG A 214 -32.86 16.37 9.98
N ARG A 215 -32.84 17.58 10.56
CA ARG A 215 -34.06 18.37 10.82
C ARG A 215 -34.71 18.82 9.51
N GLU A 216 -33.90 19.31 8.57
CA GLU A 216 -34.38 19.75 7.26
C GLU A 216 -34.93 18.58 6.44
N ILE A 217 -34.27 17.41 6.45
CA ILE A 217 -34.81 16.19 5.82
C ILE A 217 -36.16 15.81 6.45
N ARG A 218 -36.27 15.80 7.78
CA ARG A 218 -37.55 15.50 8.46
C ARG A 218 -38.64 16.51 8.16
N ARG A 219 -38.29 17.78 7.93
CA ARG A 219 -39.25 18.81 7.49
C ARG A 219 -39.77 18.47 6.10
N ARG A 220 -38.87 18.27 5.13
CA ARG A 220 -39.25 17.92 3.74
C ARG A 220 -40.05 16.64 3.65
N VAL A 221 -39.68 15.60 4.41
CA VAL A 221 -40.44 14.34 4.44
C VAL A 221 -41.87 14.55 4.93
N ARG A 222 -42.09 15.40 5.94
CA ARG A 222 -43.45 15.71 6.41
C ARG A 222 -44.25 16.51 5.39
N GLU A 223 -43.62 17.45 4.70
CA GLU A 223 -44.27 18.20 3.60
C GLU A 223 -44.70 17.24 2.47
N TYR A 224 -43.83 16.33 2.05
CA TYR A 224 -44.17 15.31 1.05
C TYR A 224 -45.30 14.37 1.50
N GLN A 225 -45.33 13.97 2.78
CA GLN A 225 -46.41 13.13 3.32
C GLN A 225 -47.75 13.84 3.28
N LEU A 226 -47.80 15.14 3.64
CA LEU A 226 -49.03 15.93 3.56
C LEU A 226 -49.51 16.10 2.11
N GLU A 227 -48.59 16.38 1.17
CA GLU A 227 -48.93 16.46 -0.26
C GLU A 227 -49.46 15.12 -0.80
N GLU A 228 -48.88 13.99 -0.36
CA GLU A 228 -49.34 12.66 -0.75
C GLU A 228 -50.74 12.36 -0.18
N GLU A 229 -50.99 12.71 1.08
CA GLU A 229 -52.31 12.61 1.72
C GLU A 229 -53.37 13.47 1.01
N GLU A 230 -53.04 14.71 0.62
CA GLU A 230 -53.93 15.59 -0.16
C GLU A 230 -54.24 15.01 -1.55
N ARG A 231 -53.22 14.49 -2.24
CA ARG A 231 -53.40 13.83 -3.55
C ARG A 231 -54.27 12.59 -3.43
N ASP A 232 -54.11 11.80 -2.38
CA ASP A 232 -54.93 10.61 -2.12
C ASP A 232 -56.35 10.96 -1.70
N ALA A 233 -56.56 12.06 -0.96
CA ALA A 233 -57.89 12.58 -0.64
C ALA A 233 -58.61 13.07 -1.91
N HIS A 234 -57.93 13.83 -2.77
CA HIS A 234 -58.46 14.27 -4.06
C HIS A 234 -58.79 13.08 -4.97
N ARG A 235 -57.90 12.07 -5.02
CA ARG A 235 -58.15 10.83 -5.78
C ARG A 235 -59.37 10.08 -5.27
N ARG A 236 -59.54 9.95 -3.94
CA ARG A 236 -60.72 9.32 -3.33
C ARG A 236 -62.01 10.07 -3.68
N CYS A 237 -62.05 11.39 -3.52
CA CYS A 237 -63.22 12.22 -3.83
C CYS A 237 -63.60 12.16 -5.33
N SER A 238 -62.60 12.11 -6.22
CA SER A 238 -62.82 11.99 -7.66
C SER A 238 -63.42 10.63 -8.10
N CYS A 239 -63.23 9.55 -7.34
CA CYS A 239 -63.76 8.23 -7.68
C CYS A 239 -65.23 8.04 -7.24
N ASP A 240 -65.71 8.82 -6.26
CA ASP A 240 -67.10 8.77 -5.79
C ASP A 240 -68.07 9.55 -6.70
N TYR A 241 -67.58 10.48 -7.54
CA TYR A 241 -68.41 11.14 -8.54
C TYR A 241 -68.59 10.25 -9.79
N LYS A 242 -69.48 9.26 -9.71
CA LYS A 242 -70.00 8.57 -10.89
C LYS A 242 -71.37 9.18 -11.24
N PRO A 243 -71.47 10.07 -12.23
CA PRO A 243 -72.78 10.60 -12.62
C PRO A 243 -73.64 9.44 -13.13
N GLU A 244 -74.78 9.22 -12.47
CA GLU A 244 -75.79 8.27 -12.96
C GLU A 244 -76.22 8.71 -14.36
N ARG A 245 -75.86 7.91 -15.36
CA ARG A 245 -76.31 8.10 -16.74
C ARG A 245 -77.80 7.79 -16.79
N LYS A 246 -78.61 8.84 -16.99
CA LYS A 246 -80.02 8.74 -17.39
C LYS A 246 -80.15 8.32 -18.84
#